data_AF-A0A2N7B6K6-F1
#
_entry.id   AF-A0A2N7B6K6-F1
#
_cell.length_a   1.000
_cell.length_b   1.000
_cell.length_c   1.000
_cell.angle_alpha   90.00
_cell.angle_beta   90.00
_cell.angle_gamma   90.00
#
_symmetry.space_group_name_H-M   'P 1'
#
loop_
_entity.id
_entity.type
_entity.pdbx_description
1 polymer ?
#
loop_
_entity_poly.entity_id
_entity_poly.type
_entity_poly.pdbx_seq_one_letter_code
_entity_poly.pdbx_strand_id
1 'polypeptide(L)'
;MDFTIAATPILYVTLVLFFFKAISYTPNLDFEAELWATQTAKRFQMAEDLIDSEILLGKDTTQVKALLGDRITTADAFGKKMLLIPGPIRWE
;
A
#
# COMPACT_ATOMS: atom_id res chain seq x y z
N MET A 1 13.57 -8.37 -47.74
CA MET A 1 12.60 -8.57 -46.65
C MET A 1 12.43 -7.21 -46.00
N ASP A 2 11.30 -6.56 -46.24
CA ASP A 2 11.16 -5.13 -45.96
C ASP A 2 11.15 -4.91 -44.45
N PHE A 3 12.21 -4.26 -43.95
CA PHE A 3 12.42 -3.96 -42.53
C PHE A 3 11.17 -3.33 -41.89
N THR A 4 10.42 -2.55 -42.67
CA THR A 4 9.16 -1.90 -42.29
C THR A 4 8.06 -2.87 -41.86
N ILE A 5 7.97 -4.05 -42.48
CA ILE A 5 6.93 -5.06 -42.18
C ILE A 5 7.17 -5.68 -40.80
N ALA A 6 8.44 -5.84 -40.40
CA ALA A 6 8.80 -6.36 -39.07
C ALA A 6 8.87 -5.23 -38.01
N ALA A 7 9.34 -4.04 -38.37
CA ALA A 7 9.52 -2.92 -37.44
C ALA A 7 8.20 -2.32 -36.96
N THR A 8 7.18 -2.24 -37.82
CA THR A 8 5.88 -1.64 -37.48
C THR A 8 5.17 -2.34 -36.31
N PRO A 9 4.99 -3.68 -36.30
CA PRO A 9 4.36 -4.36 -35.16
C PRO A 9 5.20 -4.28 -33.89
N ILE A 10 6.54 -4.31 -34.01
CA ILE A 10 7.45 -4.17 -32.85
C ILE A 10 7.27 -2.80 -32.21
N LEU A 11 7.34 -1.72 -33.01
CA LEU A 11 7.16 -0.35 -32.52
C LEU A 11 5.78 -0.15 -31.88
N TYR A 12 4.73 -0.73 -32.47
CA TYR A 12 3.39 -0.66 -31.91
C TYR A 12 3.31 -1.32 -30.53
N VAL A 13 3.83 -2.54 -30.38
CA VAL A 13 3.84 -3.24 -29.08
C VAL A 13 4.66 -2.48 -28.05
N THR A 14 5.84 -1.97 -28.42
CA THR A 14 6.67 -1.16 -27.53
C THR A 14 5.94 0.10 -27.06
N LEU A 15 5.27 0.80 -27.97
CA LEU A 15 4.50 2.00 -27.65
C LEU A 15 3.35 1.69 -26.69
N VAL A 16 2.59 0.62 -26.96
CA VAL A 16 1.48 0.19 -26.10
C VAL A 16 1.98 -0.16 -24.69
N LEU A 17 3.05 -0.93 -24.56
CA LEU A 17 3.65 -1.27 -23.27
C LEU A 17 4.16 -0.03 -22.52
N PHE A 18 4.76 0.92 -23.23
CA PHE A 18 5.21 2.18 -22.67
C PHE A 18 4.02 3.02 -22.15
N PHE A 19 2.92 3.08 -22.90
CA PHE A 19 1.69 3.74 -22.46
C PHE A 19 1.13 3.12 -21.18
N PHE A 20 1.06 1.78 -21.09
CA PHE A 20 0.61 1.10 -19.87
C PHE A 20 1.52 1.42 -18.67
N LYS A 21 2.84 1.42 -18.87
CA LYS A 21 3.81 1.84 -17.85
C LYS A 21 3.57 3.29 -17.39
N ALA A 22 3.27 4.20 -18.31
CA ALA A 22 3.04 5.61 -18.01
C ALA A 22 1.72 5.85 -17.23
N ILE A 23 0.62 5.20 -17.62
CA ILE A 23 -0.67 5.38 -16.95
C ILE A 23 -0.75 4.65 -15.61
N SER A 24 -0.06 3.53 -15.47
CA SER A 24 0.00 2.75 -14.23
C SER A 24 1.17 3.17 -13.34
N TYR A 25 1.84 4.27 -13.66
CA TYR A 25 2.90 4.83 -12.84
C TYR A 25 2.30 5.34 -11.52
N THR A 26 2.39 4.50 -10.49
CA THR A 26 2.17 4.91 -9.12
C THR A 26 3.52 5.38 -8.60
N PRO A 27 3.67 6.65 -8.19
CA PRO A 27 4.93 7.08 -7.59
C PRO A 27 5.19 6.19 -6.38
N ASN A 28 6.32 5.49 -6.38
CA ASN A 28 6.82 4.81 -5.19
C ASN A 28 7.10 5.91 -4.16
N LEU A 29 6.47 5.82 -3.00
CA LEU A 29 6.59 6.82 -1.95
C LEU A 29 7.64 6.30 -0.97
N ASP A 30 8.65 7.12 -0.70
CA ASP A 30 9.62 6.83 0.35
C ASP A 30 8.89 6.59 1.67
N PHE A 31 9.39 5.65 2.46
CA PHE A 31 8.78 5.30 3.73
C PHE A 31 8.95 6.44 4.74
N GLU A 32 7.82 7.08 5.07
CA GLU A 32 7.73 8.07 6.15
C GLU A 32 6.74 7.61 7.22
N ALA A 33 7.18 7.51 8.47
CA ALA A 33 6.36 7.01 9.58
C ALA A 33 5.10 7.87 9.83
N GLU A 34 5.19 9.19 9.62
CA GLU A 34 4.06 10.11 9.76
C GLU A 34 3.01 9.90 8.65
N LEU A 35 3.44 9.79 7.38
CA LEU A 35 2.57 9.47 6.25
C LEU A 35 1.96 8.07 6.39
N TRP A 36 2.74 7.10 6.87
CA TRP A 36 2.27 5.75 7.16
C TRP A 36 1.16 5.75 8.22
N ALA A 37 1.33 6.51 9.30
CA ALA A 37 0.33 6.62 10.35
C ALA A 37 -0.96 7.32 9.89
N THR A 38 -0.83 8.39 9.11
CA THR A 38 -1.96 9.25 8.70
C THR A 38 -2.71 8.74 7.47
N GLN A 39 -2.02 8.12 6.51
CA GLN A 39 -2.57 7.73 5.21
C GLN A 39 -2.63 6.20 5.07
N THR A 40 -3.46 5.55 5.88
CA THR A 40 -3.66 4.08 5.85
C THR A 40 -3.97 3.54 4.45
N ALA A 41 -4.73 4.30 3.66
CA ALA A 41 -5.08 3.93 2.29
C ALA A 41 -3.89 3.91 1.32
N LYS A 42 -2.80 4.63 1.60
CA LYS A 42 -1.61 4.71 0.73
C LYS A 42 -0.41 3.90 1.23
N ARG A 43 -0.55 3.16 2.34
CA ARG A 43 0.52 2.30 2.90
C ARG A 43 1.10 1.33 1.87
N PHE A 44 0.27 0.83 0.94
CA PHE A 44 0.74 -0.06 -0.12
C PHE A 44 1.78 0.57 -1.05
N GLN A 45 1.77 1.91 -1.21
CA GLN A 45 2.72 2.64 -2.05
C GLN A 45 4.06 2.87 -1.35
N MET A 46 4.10 2.77 -0.01
CA MET A 46 5.31 2.88 0.82
C MET A 46 5.85 1.50 1.23
N ALA A 47 5.07 0.44 1.01
CA ALA A 47 5.43 -0.92 1.39
C ALA A 47 6.57 -1.47 0.52
N GLU A 48 6.66 -1.04 -0.74
CA GLU A 48 7.73 -1.42 -1.65
C GLU A 48 9.07 -0.84 -1.17
N ASP A 49 9.11 0.45 -0.86
CA ASP A 49 10.29 1.09 -0.26
C ASP A 49 10.68 0.46 1.08
N LEU A 50 9.72 0.12 1.94
CA LEU A 50 9.98 -0.55 3.23
C LEU A 50 10.70 -1.90 3.07
N ILE A 51 10.44 -2.62 1.98
CA ILE A 51 11.10 -3.89 1.63
C ILE A 51 12.48 -3.61 1.04
N ASP A 52 12.57 -2.71 0.08
CA ASP A 52 13.80 -2.41 -0.66
C ASP A 52 14.88 -1.73 0.22
N SER A 53 14.48 -0.88 1.15
CA SER A 53 15.38 -0.18 2.08
C SER A 53 15.78 -1.03 3.28
N GLU A 54 15.24 -2.25 3.40
CA GLU A 54 15.58 -3.22 4.44
C GLU A 54 15.48 -2.67 5.88
N ILE A 55 14.73 -1.59 6.14
CA ILE A 55 14.77 -0.86 7.43
C ILE A 55 14.29 -1.69 8.61
N LEU A 56 13.55 -2.76 8.30
CA LEU A 56 13.00 -3.70 9.27
C LEU A 56 13.99 -4.82 9.62
N LEU A 57 15.04 -5.03 8.82
CA LEU A 57 16.06 -6.04 9.11
C LEU A 57 16.81 -5.65 10.39
N GLY A 58 16.90 -6.59 11.33
CA GLY A 58 17.55 -6.38 12.62
C GLY A 58 16.70 -5.66 13.68
N LYS A 59 15.48 -5.22 13.36
CA LYS A 59 14.53 -4.70 14.37
C LYS A 59 13.76 -5.82 15.05
N ASP A 60 13.54 -5.67 16.36
CA ASP A 60 12.65 -6.57 17.09
C ASP A 60 11.17 -6.18 16.90
N THR A 61 10.26 -7.07 17.30
CA THR A 61 8.82 -6.89 17.10
C THR A 61 8.24 -5.64 17.79
N THR A 62 8.82 -5.18 18.90
CA THR A 62 8.41 -3.94 19.57
C THR A 62 8.87 -2.71 18.80
N GLN A 63 10.09 -2.72 18.26
CA GLN A 63 10.60 -1.65 17.39
C GLN A 63 9.84 -1.55 16.08
N VAL A 64 9.49 -2.69 15.48
CA VAL A 64 8.66 -2.72 14.27
C VAL A 64 7.27 -2.15 14.55
N LYS A 65 6.65 -2.51 15.67
CA LYS A 65 5.35 -1.95 16.10
C LYS A 65 5.41 -0.45 16.41
N ALA A 66 6.50 0.02 17.01
CA ALA A 66 6.71 1.44 17.25
C ALA A 66 6.80 2.25 15.94
N LEU A 67 7.32 1.62 14.88
CA LEU A 67 7.53 2.26 13.58
C LEU A 67 6.28 2.20 12.67
N LEU A 68 5.63 1.04 12.59
CA LEU A 68 4.51 0.79 11.68
C LEU A 68 3.12 0.91 12.33
N GLY A 69 3.10 1.09 13.65
CA GLY A 69 1.88 1.02 14.46
C GLY A 69 1.46 -0.42 14.75
N ASP A 70 0.51 -0.57 15.67
CA ASP A 70 -0.01 -1.89 16.02
C ASP A 70 -0.96 -2.42 14.95
N ARG A 71 -1.02 -3.74 14.81
CA ARG A 71 -1.96 -4.38 13.89
C ARG A 71 -3.39 -4.13 14.36
N ILE A 72 -4.20 -3.44 13.57
CA ILE A 72 -5.63 -3.35 13.86
C ILE A 72 -6.25 -4.68 13.45
N THR A 73 -6.56 -5.53 14.41
CA THR A 73 -7.30 -6.76 14.14
C THR A 73 -8.79 -6.44 13.96
N THR A 74 -9.49 -7.18 13.10
CA THR A 74 -10.94 -7.02 12.91
C THR A 74 -11.71 -7.17 14.23
N ALA A 75 -11.19 -7.98 15.16
CA ALA A 75 -11.74 -8.13 16.51
C ALA A 75 -11.64 -6.84 17.34
N ASP A 76 -10.51 -6.13 17.30
CA ASP A 76 -10.34 -4.85 18.01
C ASP A 76 -11.24 -3.75 17.45
N ALA A 77 -11.36 -3.68 16.13
CA ALA A 77 -12.23 -2.71 15.46
C ALA A 77 -13.72 -2.95 15.81
N PHE A 78 -14.14 -4.21 15.87
CA PHE A 78 -15.50 -4.58 16.26
C PHE A 78 -15.76 -4.32 17.74
N GLY A 79 -14.83 -4.66 18.64
CA GLY A 79 -14.95 -4.42 20.08
C GLY A 79 -15.09 -2.93 20.42
N LYS A 80 -14.32 -2.07 19.76
CA LYS A 80 -14.42 -0.61 19.93
C LYS A 80 -15.76 -0.07 19.39
N LYS A 81 -16.28 -0.62 18.30
CA LYS A 81 -17.58 -0.25 17.74
C LYS A 81 -18.74 -0.69 18.63
N MET A 82 -18.63 -1.86 19.25
CA MET A 82 -19.64 -2.40 20.18
C MET A 82 -19.71 -1.61 21.50
N LEU A 83 -18.57 -1.08 21.96
CA LEU A 83 -18.48 -0.17 23.13
C LEU A 83 -19.13 1.20 22.91
N LEU A 84 -19.31 1.61 21.65
CA LEU A 84 -19.94 2.90 21.28
C LEU A 84 -21.45 2.78 20.98
N ILE A 85 -22.01 1.56 21.01
CA ILE A 85 -23.46 1.38 20.91
C ILE A 85 -24.04 1.65 22.32
N PRO A 86 -24.89 2.67 22.50
CA PRO A 86 -25.58 2.84 23.78
C PRO A 86 -26.36 1.55 24.08
N GLY A 87 -26.22 1.05 25.30
CA GLY A 87 -26.82 -0.22 25.72
C GLY A 87 -28.32 -0.30 25.38
N PRO A 88 -28.87 -1.53 25.25
CA PRO A 88 -30.25 -1.71 24.80
C PRO A 88 -31.18 -0.89 25.68
N ILE A 89 -32.05 -0.08 25.05
CA ILE A 89 -33.04 0.69 25.78
C ILE A 89 -33.96 -0.29 26.51
N ARG A 90 -33.79 -0.35 27.83
CA ARG A 90 -34.64 -1.14 28.71
C ARG A 90 -35.94 -0.36 28.88
N TRP A 91 -36.97 -0.76 28.15
CA TRP A 91 -38.32 -0.26 28.33
C TRP A 91 -38.93 -0.99 29.52
N GLU A 92 -38.91 -0.34 30.69
CA GLU A 92 -39.76 -0.67 31.84
C GLU A 92 -40.94 0.29 31.88
#